data_AF-A0A8C8S113-F1
#
_entry.id   AF-A0A8C8S113-F1
#
_cell.length_a   1.000
_cell.length_b   1.000
_cell.length_c   1.000
_cell.angle_alpha   90.00
_cell.angle_beta   90.00
_cell.angle_gamma   90.00
#
_symmetry.space_group_name_H-M   'P 1'
#
loop_
_entity.id
_entity.type
_entity.pdbx_description
1 polymer ?
#
loop_
_entity_poly.entity_id
_entity_poly.type
_entity_poly.pdbx_seq_one_letter_code
_entity_poly.pdbx_strand_id
1 'polypeptide(L)'
;MKAVIWTDVFQVFVMLSGFIAILIQGTLLVGSPGAVLRIANNNSRVNFGDFDLDPRQRYTFWTFTVGGTLVWLSMYGVNQAQVQRYVACKTECEAKLALLVNQVGLFFIVSSAVGCGIVMFALYKDCDPLLAGYISAPDQYMPYLVLDIFEKYPGVPGLFLACAYSGTLSTASTSINAMAAVTVEDLIKPNMPSLSPRKLALISKGLCKCRGGREGPWGVAGGGHFIQAGTHGKPQDSARFCPLLGGWLCPLLLGGHGGHHLPT
;
A
#
# COMPACT_ATOMS: atom_id res chain seq x y z
N MET A 1 18.96 -14.89 -1.99
CA MET A 1 17.53 -15.18 -2.20
C MET A 1 16.89 -15.89 -1.02
N LYS A 2 17.39 -17.06 -0.55
CA LYS A 2 16.78 -17.79 0.58
C LYS A 2 16.56 -16.97 1.87
N ALA A 3 17.54 -16.16 2.26
CA ALA A 3 17.42 -15.29 3.44
C ALA A 3 16.33 -14.21 3.30
N VAL A 4 16.23 -13.61 2.10
CA VAL A 4 15.21 -12.57 1.79
C VAL A 4 13.80 -13.15 1.82
N ILE A 5 13.63 -14.39 1.32
CA ILE A 5 12.33 -15.07 1.36
C ILE A 5 11.89 -15.33 2.81
N TRP A 6 12.81 -15.74 3.68
CA TRP A 6 12.51 -15.95 5.09
C TRP A 6 12.14 -14.67 5.82
N THR A 7 12.80 -13.55 5.52
CA THR A 7 12.43 -12.24 6.09
C THR A 7 11.05 -11.78 5.60
N ASP A 8 10.71 -12.01 4.34
CA ASP A 8 9.38 -11.67 3.79
C ASP A 8 8.28 -12.51 4.46
N VAL A 9 8.52 -13.81 4.69
CA VAL A 9 7.57 -14.69 5.41
C VAL A 9 7.35 -14.22 6.84
N PHE A 10 8.43 -13.90 7.55
CA PHE A 10 8.35 -13.35 8.92
C PHE A 10 7.56 -12.04 8.95
N GLN A 11 7.83 -11.13 8.02
CA GLN A 11 7.14 -9.85 7.91
C GLN A 11 5.64 -10.03 7.69
N VAL A 12 5.22 -10.94 6.80
CA VAL A 12 3.80 -11.23 6.56
C VAL A 12 3.12 -11.75 7.83
N PHE A 13 3.79 -12.64 8.57
CA PHE A 13 3.26 -13.18 9.82
C PHE A 13 3.06 -12.08 10.88
N VAL A 14 4.08 -11.23 11.07
CA VAL A 14 3.99 -10.11 12.03
C VAL A 14 2.91 -9.12 11.62
N MET A 15 2.83 -8.74 10.33
CA MET A 15 1.79 -7.83 9.84
C MET A 15 0.38 -8.38 10.05
N LEU A 16 0.15 -9.65 9.71
CA LEU A 16 -1.15 -10.30 9.87
C LEU A 16 -1.54 -10.40 11.35
N SER A 17 -0.60 -10.78 12.22
CA SER A 17 -0.83 -10.81 13.68
C SER A 17 -1.16 -9.43 14.23
N GLY A 18 -0.52 -8.38 13.74
CA GLY A 18 -0.79 -6.99 14.13
C GLY A 18 -2.18 -6.55 13.72
N PHE A 19 -2.60 -6.80 12.47
CA PHE A 19 -3.97 -6.49 12.04
C PHE A 19 -5.02 -7.25 12.84
N ILE A 20 -4.82 -8.54 13.11
CA ILE A 20 -5.74 -9.31 13.95
C ILE A 20 -5.80 -8.73 15.36
N ALA A 21 -4.66 -8.36 15.94
CA ALA A 21 -4.62 -7.76 17.27
C ALA A 21 -5.35 -6.40 17.33
N ILE A 22 -5.18 -5.55 16.30
CA ILE A 22 -5.91 -4.28 16.16
C ILE A 22 -7.41 -4.53 16.05
N LEU A 23 -7.83 -5.51 15.24
CA LEU A 23 -9.24 -5.86 15.10
C LEU A 23 -9.85 -6.31 16.43
N ILE A 24 -9.17 -7.18 17.16
CA ILE A 24 -9.64 -7.68 18.45
C ILE A 24 -9.71 -6.53 19.46
N GLN A 25 -8.61 -5.81 19.70
CA GLN A 25 -8.59 -4.76 20.71
C GLN A 25 -9.47 -3.57 20.34
N GLY A 26 -9.46 -3.14 19.08
CA GLY A 26 -10.28 -2.03 18.64
C GLY A 26 -11.78 -2.35 18.65
N THR A 27 -12.20 -3.58 18.34
CA THR A 27 -13.62 -3.97 18.50
C THR A 27 -14.03 -4.05 19.97
N LEU A 28 -13.12 -4.45 20.88
CA LEU A 28 -13.36 -4.42 22.33
C LEU A 28 -13.50 -2.99 22.86
N LEU A 29 -12.67 -2.04 22.38
CA LEU A 29 -12.73 -0.63 22.76
C LEU A 29 -14.02 0.05 22.29
N VAL A 30 -14.52 -0.28 21.09
CA VAL A 30 -15.84 0.18 20.61
C VAL A 30 -16.99 -0.52 21.34
N GLY A 31 -16.72 -1.65 22.02
CA GLY A 31 -17.63 -2.41 22.85
C GLY A 31 -18.12 -3.71 22.23
N SER A 32 -18.31 -3.77 20.91
CA SER A 32 -18.59 -5.04 20.21
C SER A 32 -18.33 -4.96 18.70
N PRO A 33 -18.04 -6.09 18.03
CA PRO A 33 -17.93 -6.15 16.57
C PRO A 33 -19.22 -5.68 15.86
N GLY A 34 -20.39 -5.99 16.41
CA GLY A 34 -21.68 -5.54 15.88
C GLY A 34 -21.87 -4.03 15.97
N ALA A 35 -21.36 -3.39 17.03
CA ALA A 35 -21.40 -1.94 17.18
C ALA A 35 -20.51 -1.24 16.12
N VAL A 36 -19.31 -1.78 15.86
CA VAL A 36 -18.42 -1.27 14.80
C VAL A 36 -19.11 -1.28 13.45
N LEU A 37 -19.71 -2.42 13.07
CA LEU A 37 -20.38 -2.55 11.78
C LEU A 37 -21.62 -1.65 11.69
N ARG A 38 -22.39 -1.50 12.77
CA ARG A 38 -23.55 -0.61 12.82
C ARG A 38 -23.15 0.86 12.66
N ILE A 39 -22.09 1.30 13.34
CA ILE A 39 -21.55 2.67 13.21
C ILE A 39 -21.09 2.91 11.77
N ALA A 40 -20.39 1.96 11.17
CA ALA A 40 -19.91 2.08 9.80
C ALA A 40 -21.07 2.14 8.78
N ASN A 41 -22.09 1.31 8.96
CA ASN A 41 -23.26 1.27 8.10
C ASN A 41 -24.11 2.54 8.22
N ASN A 42 -24.33 3.04 9.45
CA ASN A 42 -25.14 4.25 9.69
C ASN A 42 -24.51 5.53 9.12
N ASN A 43 -23.19 5.55 8.93
CA ASN A 43 -22.47 6.67 8.33
C ASN A 43 -22.20 6.48 6.83
N SER A 44 -22.90 5.53 6.18
CA SER A 44 -22.75 5.23 4.74
C SER A 44 -21.31 4.92 4.31
N ARG A 45 -20.49 4.38 5.23
CA ARG A 45 -19.09 4.02 4.94
C ARG A 45 -18.96 2.68 4.24
N VAL A 46 -19.98 1.84 4.37
CA VAL A 46 -20.04 0.50 3.81
C VAL A 46 -21.15 0.48 2.78
N ASN A 47 -20.86 0.98 1.58
CA ASN A 47 -21.78 0.96 0.45
C ASN A 47 -21.25 -0.03 -0.61
N PHE A 48 -21.79 -1.24 -0.59
CA PHE A 48 -21.44 -2.27 -1.58
C PHE A 48 -22.20 -2.13 -2.92
N GLY A 49 -23.23 -1.28 -2.96
CA GLY A 49 -24.21 -1.22 -4.05
C GLY A 49 -24.19 0.06 -4.88
N ASP A 50 -23.04 0.73 -5.00
CA ASP A 50 -22.94 1.92 -5.87
C ASP A 50 -22.61 1.50 -7.32
N PHE A 51 -23.66 1.34 -8.12
CA PHE A 51 -23.59 0.90 -9.52
C PHE A 51 -23.56 2.05 -10.53
N ASP A 52 -23.31 3.29 -10.07
CA ASP A 52 -23.24 4.44 -10.96
C ASP A 52 -22.11 4.27 -12.00
N LEU A 53 -22.39 4.65 -13.24
CA LEU A 53 -21.49 4.56 -14.38
C LEU A 53 -20.70 5.87 -14.59
N ASP A 54 -20.87 6.88 -13.75
CA ASP A 54 -20.14 8.15 -13.86
C ASP A 54 -18.61 7.92 -13.69
N PRO A 55 -17.80 8.13 -14.74
CA PRO A 55 -16.35 7.93 -14.68
C PRO A 55 -15.62 8.96 -13.80
N ARG A 56 -16.30 10.01 -13.34
CA ARG A 56 -15.77 10.99 -12.38
C ARG A 56 -15.85 10.48 -10.95
N GLN A 57 -16.73 9.53 -10.68
CA GLN A 57 -16.81 8.91 -9.36
C GLN A 57 -15.67 7.92 -9.21
N ARG A 58 -14.82 8.18 -8.22
CA ARG A 58 -13.59 7.41 -8.00
C ARG A 58 -13.88 5.98 -7.52
N TYR A 59 -15.01 5.79 -6.84
CA TYR A 59 -15.35 4.55 -6.15
C TYR A 59 -16.76 4.10 -6.53
N THR A 60 -16.85 3.32 -7.60
CA THR A 60 -18.09 2.63 -7.99
C THR A 60 -17.78 1.15 -8.16
N PHE A 61 -18.83 0.33 -8.24
CA PHE A 61 -18.69 -1.09 -8.57
C PHE A 61 -17.85 -1.30 -9.83
N TRP A 62 -17.98 -0.43 -10.83
CA TRP A 62 -17.26 -0.53 -12.11
C TRP A 62 -15.79 -0.15 -12.01
N THR A 63 -15.44 0.93 -11.30
CA THR A 63 -14.02 1.29 -11.10
C THR A 63 -13.31 0.22 -10.26
N PHE A 64 -14.01 -0.37 -9.30
CA PHE A 64 -13.48 -1.43 -8.44
C PHE A 64 -13.30 -2.76 -9.18
N THR A 65 -14.29 -3.20 -9.95
CA THR A 65 -14.23 -4.48 -10.68
C THR A 65 -13.36 -4.37 -11.93
N VAL A 66 -13.68 -3.46 -12.85
CA VAL A 66 -12.96 -3.33 -14.14
C VAL A 66 -11.59 -2.70 -13.92
N GLY A 67 -11.55 -1.54 -13.25
CA GLY A 67 -10.28 -0.84 -12.97
C GLY A 67 -9.36 -1.67 -12.06
N GLY A 68 -9.93 -2.27 -11.01
CA GLY A 68 -9.18 -3.17 -10.14
C GLY A 68 -8.62 -4.38 -10.86
N THR A 69 -9.42 -5.07 -11.68
CA THR A 69 -8.96 -6.24 -12.45
C THR A 69 -7.82 -5.86 -13.40
N LEU A 70 -7.92 -4.72 -14.10
CA LEU A 70 -6.86 -4.26 -15.01
C LEU A 70 -5.56 -3.92 -14.25
N VAL A 71 -5.67 -3.27 -13.09
CA VAL A 71 -4.51 -2.96 -12.25
C VAL A 71 -3.84 -4.24 -11.75
N TRP A 72 -4.60 -5.20 -11.23
CA TRP A 72 -4.06 -6.47 -10.75
C TRP A 72 -3.47 -7.30 -11.89
N LEU A 73 -4.12 -7.31 -13.05
CA LEU A 73 -3.60 -7.96 -14.25
C LEU A 73 -2.26 -7.35 -14.67
N SER A 74 -2.14 -6.02 -14.65
CA SER A 74 -0.87 -5.35 -14.95
C SER A 74 0.20 -5.69 -13.90
N MET A 75 -0.15 -5.70 -12.62
CA MET A 75 0.78 -5.98 -11.52
C MET A 75 1.33 -7.41 -11.55
N TYR A 76 0.53 -8.39 -11.94
CA TYR A 76 0.97 -9.79 -11.98
C TYR A 76 1.42 -10.25 -13.37
N GLY A 77 0.91 -9.63 -14.45
CA GLY A 77 1.15 -10.05 -15.83
C GLY A 77 2.34 -9.36 -16.50
N VAL A 78 2.58 -8.07 -16.22
CA VAL A 78 3.65 -7.30 -16.91
C VAL A 78 4.73 -6.78 -15.97
N ASN A 79 4.55 -6.87 -14.66
CA ASN A 79 5.57 -6.42 -13.71
C ASN A 79 6.78 -7.35 -13.73
N GLN A 80 7.92 -6.81 -14.14
CA GLN A 80 9.17 -7.56 -14.26
C GLN A 80 9.58 -8.25 -12.95
N ALA A 81 9.35 -7.65 -11.79
CA ALA A 81 9.67 -8.26 -10.51
C ALA A 81 8.87 -9.54 -10.24
N GLN A 82 7.62 -9.58 -10.71
CA GLN A 82 6.73 -10.72 -10.53
C GLN A 82 7.02 -11.81 -11.57
N VAL A 83 7.20 -11.42 -12.84
CA VAL A 83 7.56 -12.34 -13.94
C VAL A 83 8.82 -13.13 -13.60
N GLN A 84 9.85 -12.47 -13.04
CA GLN A 84 11.09 -13.12 -12.62
C GLN A 84 10.88 -14.20 -11.55
N ARG A 85 9.88 -14.03 -10.65
CA ARG A 85 9.57 -15.03 -9.62
C ARG A 85 8.98 -16.30 -10.22
N TYR A 86 8.15 -16.17 -11.26
CA TYR A 86 7.52 -17.32 -11.92
C TYR A 86 8.52 -18.11 -12.77
N VAL A 87 9.40 -17.41 -13.50
CA VAL A 87 10.43 -18.04 -14.34
C VAL A 87 11.51 -18.76 -13.51
N ALA A 88 11.65 -18.40 -12.23
CA ALA A 88 12.57 -19.08 -11.31
C ALA A 88 12.01 -20.41 -10.74
N CYS A 89 10.73 -20.72 -10.94
CA CYS A 89 10.11 -21.98 -10.52
C CYS A 89 10.57 -23.14 -11.42
N LYS A 90 10.62 -24.37 -10.87
CA LYS A 90 11.10 -25.54 -11.63
C LYS A 90 10.06 -26.04 -12.63
N THR A 91 8.78 -25.84 -12.33
CA THR A 91 7.66 -26.29 -13.16
C THR A 91 6.57 -25.23 -13.24
N GLU A 92 5.77 -25.27 -14.30
CA GLU A 92 4.59 -24.39 -14.48
C GLU A 92 3.55 -24.61 -13.37
N CYS A 93 3.38 -25.86 -12.93
CA CYS A 93 2.44 -26.19 -11.84
C CYS A 93 2.86 -25.54 -10.51
N GLU A 94 4.16 -25.56 -10.19
CA GLU A 94 4.68 -24.88 -9.00
C GLU A 94 4.50 -23.36 -9.09
N ALA A 95 4.71 -22.76 -10.27
CA ALA A 95 4.51 -21.33 -10.48
C ALA A 95 3.04 -20.92 -10.29
N LYS A 96 2.09 -21.69 -10.85
CA LYS A 96 0.65 -21.47 -10.67
C LYS A 96 0.22 -21.62 -9.21
N LEU A 97 0.74 -22.63 -8.51
CA LEU A 97 0.43 -22.83 -7.10
C LEU A 97 0.99 -21.69 -6.24
N ALA A 98 2.23 -21.25 -6.49
CA ALA A 98 2.84 -20.14 -5.78
C ALA A 98 2.04 -18.84 -5.97
N LEU A 99 1.56 -18.59 -7.19
CA LEU A 99 0.65 -17.50 -7.53
C LEU A 99 -0.66 -17.56 -6.74
N LEU A 100 -1.30 -18.74 -6.71
CA LEU A 100 -2.56 -18.94 -5.97
C LEU A 100 -2.38 -18.67 -4.47
N VAL A 101 -1.33 -19.23 -3.87
CA VAL A 101 -1.00 -19.02 -2.44
C VAL A 101 -0.76 -17.55 -2.15
N ASN A 102 -0.03 -16.85 -3.02
CA ASN A 102 0.16 -15.40 -2.90
C ASN A 102 -1.15 -14.62 -2.97
N GLN A 103 -2.05 -14.98 -3.89
CA GLN A 103 -3.34 -14.30 -4.04
C GLN A 103 -4.25 -14.50 -2.83
N VAL A 104 -4.27 -15.71 -2.26
CA VAL A 104 -4.99 -16.03 -1.02
C VAL A 104 -4.41 -15.25 0.16
N GLY A 105 -3.08 -15.21 0.30
CA GLY A 105 -2.42 -14.44 1.37
C GLY A 105 -2.74 -12.95 1.28
N LEU A 106 -2.67 -12.38 0.08
CA LEU A 106 -3.01 -10.98 -0.16
C LEU A 106 -4.48 -10.67 0.17
N PHE A 107 -5.40 -11.57 -0.19
CA PHE A 107 -6.81 -11.42 0.15
C PHE A 107 -7.02 -11.30 1.66
N PHE A 108 -6.37 -12.13 2.47
CA PHE A 108 -6.45 -12.05 3.94
C PHE A 108 -5.85 -10.75 4.48
N ILE A 109 -4.67 -10.35 4.01
CA ILE A 109 -4.02 -9.12 4.45
C ILE A 109 -4.89 -7.90 4.14
N VAL A 110 -5.36 -7.77 2.88
CA VAL A 110 -6.21 -6.65 2.46
C VAL A 110 -7.52 -6.64 3.21
N SER A 111 -8.18 -7.79 3.37
CA SER A 111 -9.44 -7.89 4.13
C SER A 111 -9.27 -7.47 5.60
N SER A 112 -8.17 -7.90 6.24
CA SER A 112 -7.86 -7.50 7.61
C SER A 112 -7.56 -6.00 7.72
N ALA A 113 -6.83 -5.43 6.77
CA ALA A 113 -6.53 -3.99 6.74
C ALA A 113 -7.79 -3.13 6.55
N VAL A 114 -8.72 -3.56 5.67
CA VAL A 114 -10.03 -2.92 5.51
C VAL A 114 -10.81 -2.96 6.82
N GLY A 115 -10.85 -4.11 7.50
CA GLY A 115 -11.48 -4.23 8.81
C GLY A 115 -10.87 -3.28 9.84
N CYS A 116 -9.55 -3.15 9.90
CA CYS A 116 -8.87 -2.20 10.78
C CYS A 116 -9.27 -0.75 10.46
N GLY A 117 -9.41 -0.40 9.18
CA GLY A 117 -9.89 0.93 8.76
C GLY A 117 -11.32 1.22 9.23
N ILE A 118 -12.22 0.23 9.20
CA ILE A 118 -13.58 0.36 9.72
C ILE A 118 -13.56 0.56 11.24
N VAL A 119 -12.76 -0.21 11.97
CA VAL A 119 -12.60 -0.09 13.43
C VAL A 119 -12.04 1.29 13.80
N MET A 120 -11.03 1.75 13.09
CA MET A 120 -10.44 3.07 13.27
C MET A 120 -11.46 4.18 13.05
N PHE A 121 -12.28 4.09 11.99
CA PHE A 121 -13.37 5.04 11.79
C PHE A 121 -14.37 5.01 12.95
N ALA A 122 -14.72 3.83 13.46
CA ALA A 122 -15.65 3.72 14.58
C ALA A 122 -15.09 4.31 15.89
N LEU A 123 -13.77 4.22 16.11
CA LEU A 123 -13.09 4.81 17.27
C LEU A 123 -12.96 6.33 17.17
N TYR A 124 -12.59 6.85 16.01
CA TYR A 124 -12.29 8.28 15.82
C TYR A 124 -13.43 9.09 15.20
N LYS A 125 -14.65 8.55 15.15
CA LYS A 125 -15.81 9.26 14.56
C LYS A 125 -16.13 10.59 15.25
N ASP A 126 -15.92 10.66 16.57
CA ASP A 126 -16.28 11.81 17.40
C ASP A 126 -15.08 12.75 17.64
N CYS A 127 -13.86 12.23 17.53
CA CYS A 127 -12.62 12.98 17.69
C CYS A 127 -11.62 12.52 16.63
N ASP A 128 -11.55 13.28 15.53
CA ASP A 128 -10.63 13.00 14.44
C ASP A 128 -9.21 13.46 14.83
N PRO A 129 -8.21 12.55 14.89
CA PRO A 129 -6.85 12.90 15.25
C PRO A 129 -6.17 13.84 14.24
N LEU A 130 -6.60 13.89 12.97
CA LEU A 130 -6.09 14.83 11.97
C LEU A 130 -6.56 16.25 12.24
N LEU A 131 -7.87 16.42 12.54
CA LEU A 131 -8.44 17.72 12.86
C LEU A 131 -7.98 18.22 14.24
N ALA A 132 -7.75 17.30 15.18
CA ALA A 132 -7.21 17.61 16.50
C ALA A 132 -5.70 17.95 16.48
N GLY A 133 -5.01 17.76 15.35
CA GLY A 133 -3.60 18.08 15.19
C GLY A 133 -2.62 17.06 15.78
N TYR A 134 -3.09 15.85 16.14
CA TYR A 134 -2.22 14.75 16.58
C TYR A 134 -1.44 14.12 15.42
N ILE A 135 -2.00 14.17 14.20
CA ILE A 135 -1.36 13.73 12.97
C ILE A 135 -1.36 14.86 11.94
N SER A 136 -0.35 14.89 11.08
CA SER A 136 -0.21 15.91 10.03
C SER A 136 -0.63 15.39 8.65
N ALA A 137 -0.66 14.07 8.48
CA ALA A 137 -0.99 13.45 7.20
C ALA A 137 -1.91 12.21 7.39
N PRO A 138 -2.80 11.94 6.42
CA PRO A 138 -3.69 10.77 6.47
C PRO A 138 -2.95 9.43 6.52
N ASP A 139 -1.74 9.34 5.98
CA ASP A 139 -0.98 8.07 6.03
C ASP A 139 -0.53 7.71 7.45
N GLN A 140 -0.65 8.63 8.41
CA GLN A 140 -0.24 8.44 9.81
C GLN A 140 -1.35 7.87 10.70
N TYR A 141 -2.59 7.75 10.22
CA TYR A 141 -3.69 7.20 11.02
C TYR A 141 -3.42 5.78 11.51
N MET A 142 -2.94 4.87 10.65
CA MET A 142 -2.65 3.49 11.06
C MET A 142 -1.52 3.42 12.10
N PRO A 143 -0.37 4.10 11.90
CA PRO A 143 0.64 4.21 12.95
C PRO A 143 0.12 4.77 14.26
N TYR A 144 -0.70 5.83 14.19
CA TYR A 144 -1.29 6.46 15.38
C TYR A 144 -2.22 5.49 16.12
N LEU A 145 -3.12 4.81 15.39
CA LEU A 145 -4.04 3.82 15.95
C LEU A 145 -3.32 2.70 16.70
N VAL A 146 -2.21 2.20 16.15
CA VAL A 146 -1.42 1.14 16.79
C VAL A 146 -0.76 1.64 18.08
N LEU A 147 -0.24 2.88 18.07
CA LEU A 147 0.35 3.48 19.26
C LEU A 147 -0.70 3.71 20.36
N ASP A 148 -1.90 4.16 19.98
CA ASP A 148 -3.02 4.42 20.87
C ASP A 148 -3.58 3.13 21.49
N ILE A 149 -3.88 2.11 20.68
CA ILE A 149 -4.46 0.85 21.15
C ILE A 149 -3.47 0.05 22.02
N PHE A 150 -2.19 0.04 21.67
CA PHE A 150 -1.18 -0.78 22.33
C PHE A 150 -0.24 0.02 23.25
N GLU A 151 -0.67 1.19 23.74
CA GLU A 151 0.11 2.02 24.67
C GLU A 151 0.61 1.21 25.88
N LYS A 152 -0.21 0.27 26.37
CA LYS A 152 0.09 -0.60 27.52
C LYS A 152 1.14 -1.67 27.24
N TYR A 153 1.45 -1.97 25.98
CA TYR A 153 2.34 -3.05 25.57
C TYR A 153 3.58 -2.48 24.88
N PRO A 154 4.60 -2.02 25.64
CA PRO A 154 5.80 -1.46 25.04
C PRO A 154 6.48 -2.48 24.13
N GLY A 155 6.87 -2.04 22.94
CA GLY A 155 7.53 -2.86 21.92
C GLY A 155 6.59 -3.42 20.84
N VAL A 156 5.31 -3.67 21.13
CA VAL A 156 4.36 -4.16 20.10
C VAL A 156 4.12 -3.14 18.98
N PRO A 157 3.84 -1.85 19.27
CA PRO A 157 3.76 -0.83 18.23
C PRO A 157 5.04 -0.69 17.42
N GLY A 158 6.20 -0.71 18.10
CA GLY A 158 7.50 -0.59 17.47
C GLY A 158 7.78 -1.73 16.49
N LEU A 159 7.45 -2.96 16.89
CA LEU A 159 7.59 -4.15 16.04
C LEU A 159 6.68 -4.07 14.80
N PHE A 160 5.42 -3.66 14.97
CA PHE A 160 4.48 -3.50 13.87
C PHE A 160 4.97 -2.45 12.87
N LEU A 161 5.34 -1.26 13.36
CA LEU A 161 5.85 -0.18 12.53
C LEU A 161 7.14 -0.58 11.82
N ALA A 162 8.08 -1.20 12.53
CA ALA A 162 9.32 -1.69 11.93
C ALA A 162 9.06 -2.68 10.79
N CYS A 163 8.10 -3.60 10.95
CA CYS A 163 7.72 -4.54 9.90
C CYS A 163 7.03 -3.86 8.72
N ALA A 164 6.17 -2.87 8.98
CA ALA A 164 5.50 -2.11 7.91
C ALA A 164 6.53 -1.33 7.06
N TYR A 165 7.46 -0.63 7.71
CA TYR A 165 8.54 0.09 7.02
C TYR A 165 9.48 -0.87 6.29
N SER A 166 9.84 -2.00 6.91
CA SER A 166 10.61 -3.06 6.24
C SER A 166 9.94 -3.53 4.95
N GLY A 167 8.62 -3.71 4.96
CA GLY A 167 7.87 -4.15 3.79
C GLY A 167 7.86 -3.15 2.65
N THR A 168 7.68 -1.87 3.00
CA THR A 168 7.78 -0.77 2.03
C THR A 168 9.19 -0.72 1.43
N LEU A 169 10.23 -0.85 2.24
CA LEU A 169 11.62 -0.85 1.80
C LEU A 169 11.96 -2.05 0.90
N SER A 170 11.47 -3.25 1.23
CA SER A 170 11.64 -4.46 0.42
C SER A 170 10.98 -4.31 -0.97
N THR A 171 9.78 -3.73 -1.00
CA THR A 171 9.05 -3.45 -2.24
C THR A 171 9.76 -2.38 -3.08
N ALA A 172 10.21 -1.29 -2.46
CA ALA A 172 10.97 -0.24 -3.13
C ALA A 172 12.26 -0.77 -3.76
N SER A 173 13.03 -1.55 -3.00
CA SER A 173 14.26 -2.22 -3.49
C SER A 173 13.97 -3.11 -4.70
N THR A 174 12.89 -3.91 -4.63
CA THR A 174 12.48 -4.78 -5.73
C THR A 174 12.12 -3.98 -6.98
N SER A 175 11.38 -2.87 -6.85
CA SER A 175 11.01 -1.98 -7.96
C SER A 175 12.23 -1.32 -8.60
N ILE A 176 13.19 -0.84 -7.79
CA ILE A 176 14.45 -0.25 -8.30
C ILE A 176 15.26 -1.28 -9.07
N ASN A 177 15.38 -2.50 -8.54
CA ASN A 177 16.10 -3.59 -9.21
C ASN A 177 15.42 -4.00 -10.52
N ALA A 178 14.09 -4.07 -10.55
CA ALA A 178 13.33 -4.35 -11.76
C ALA A 178 13.54 -3.26 -12.82
N MET A 179 13.44 -1.98 -12.44
CA MET A 179 13.68 -0.86 -13.35
C MET A 179 15.11 -0.83 -13.90
N ALA A 180 16.11 -1.12 -13.06
CA ALA A 180 17.49 -1.21 -13.50
C ALA A 180 17.71 -2.36 -14.48
N ALA A 181 17.07 -3.51 -14.25
CA ALA A 181 17.11 -4.65 -15.17
C ALA A 181 16.46 -4.31 -16.52
N VAL A 182 15.25 -3.73 -16.51
CA VAL A 182 14.55 -3.28 -17.73
C VAL A 182 15.39 -2.25 -18.50
N THR A 183 15.98 -1.27 -17.81
CA THR A 183 16.86 -0.27 -18.45
C THR A 183 18.06 -0.94 -19.13
N VAL A 184 18.65 -1.94 -18.49
CA VAL A 184 19.82 -2.64 -19.02
C VAL A 184 19.48 -3.53 -20.21
N GLU A 185 18.44 -4.35 -20.08
CA GLU A 185 18.01 -5.31 -21.11
C GLU A 185 17.42 -4.61 -22.33
N ASP A 186 16.61 -3.56 -22.13
CA ASP A 186 15.82 -2.96 -23.21
C ASP A 186 16.50 -1.74 -23.83
N LEU A 187 17.31 -0.97 -23.09
CA LEU A 187 17.94 0.25 -23.60
C LEU A 187 19.45 0.12 -23.83
N ILE A 188 20.14 -0.67 -23.01
CA ILE A 188 21.62 -0.72 -23.05
C ILE A 188 22.12 -1.85 -23.94
N LYS A 189 21.62 -3.07 -23.77
CA LYS A 189 22.05 -4.21 -24.60
C LYS A 189 21.78 -4.03 -26.10
N PRO A 190 20.63 -3.51 -26.56
CA PRO A 190 20.38 -3.34 -28.00
C PRO A 190 21.28 -2.26 -28.62
N ASN A 191 21.59 -1.21 -27.84
CA ASN A 191 22.41 -0.09 -28.30
C ASN A 191 23.91 -0.33 -28.12
N MET A 192 24.32 -1.30 -27.28
CA MET A 192 25.72 -1.65 -27.03
C MET A 192 25.91 -3.18 -26.86
N PRO A 193 25.81 -3.96 -27.95
CA PRO A 193 25.81 -5.43 -27.91
C PRO A 193 27.15 -6.07 -27.49
N SER A 194 28.26 -5.31 -27.47
CA SER A 194 29.62 -5.81 -27.14
C SER A 194 30.00 -5.70 -25.66
N LEU A 195 29.06 -5.34 -24.77
CA LEU A 195 29.36 -5.14 -23.35
C LEU A 195 29.52 -6.45 -22.58
N SER A 196 30.68 -6.60 -21.94
CA SER A 196 30.96 -7.69 -20.99
C SER A 196 29.92 -7.76 -19.86
N PRO A 197 29.51 -8.97 -19.41
CA PRO A 197 28.57 -9.16 -18.29
C PRO A 197 28.99 -8.44 -17.00
N ARG A 198 30.30 -8.26 -16.77
CA ARG A 198 30.84 -7.54 -15.61
C ARG A 198 30.59 -6.03 -15.69
N LYS A 199 30.72 -5.44 -16.88
CA LYS A 199 30.41 -4.00 -17.10
C LYS A 199 28.91 -3.76 -17.00
N LEU A 200 28.10 -4.68 -17.49
CA LEU A 200 26.64 -4.60 -17.40
C LEU A 200 26.14 -4.64 -15.95
N ALA A 201 26.72 -5.52 -15.13
CA ALA A 201 26.44 -5.58 -13.69
C ALA A 201 26.89 -4.30 -12.95
N LEU A 202 28.01 -3.69 -13.34
CA LEU A 202 28.47 -2.41 -12.79
C LEU A 202 27.55 -1.26 -13.16
N ILE A 203 27.06 -1.23 -14.40
CA ILE A 203 26.08 -0.23 -14.87
C ILE A 203 24.75 -0.38 -14.13
N SER A 204 24.25 -1.62 -13.97
CA SER A 204 23.05 -1.91 -13.17
C SER A 204 23.20 -1.43 -11.71
N LYS A 205 24.34 -1.72 -11.07
CA LYS A 205 24.63 -1.23 -9.71
C LYS A 205 24.75 0.29 -9.63
N GLY A 206 25.34 0.93 -10.65
CA GLY A 206 25.42 2.39 -10.78
C GLY A 206 24.04 3.03 -10.93
N LEU A 207 23.17 2.46 -11.75
CA LEU A 207 21.77 2.88 -11.93
C LEU A 207 20.96 2.75 -10.64
N CYS A 208 21.07 1.63 -9.93
CA CYS A 208 20.43 1.47 -8.63
C CYS A 208 20.92 2.53 -7.63
N LYS A 209 22.22 2.86 -7.63
CA LYS A 209 22.79 3.89 -6.74
C LYS A 209 22.37 5.32 -7.12
N CYS A 210 22.28 5.64 -8.42
CA CYS A 210 21.79 6.94 -8.88
C CYS A 210 20.30 7.13 -8.65
N ARG A 211 19.48 6.08 -8.83
CA ARG A 211 18.04 6.15 -8.57
C ARG A 211 17.74 6.16 -7.07
N GLY A 212 18.34 5.25 -6.29
CA GLY A 212 18.20 5.23 -4.82
C GLY A 212 18.83 6.45 -4.14
N GLY A 213 19.89 7.04 -4.71
CA GLY A 213 20.51 8.27 -4.21
C GLY A 213 19.75 9.55 -4.53
N ARG A 214 18.94 9.56 -5.59
CA ARG A 214 17.95 10.63 -5.85
C ARG A 214 16.76 10.56 -4.89
N GLU A 215 16.48 9.37 -4.38
CA GLU A 215 15.44 9.15 -3.38
C GLU A 215 15.98 9.42 -1.96
N GLY A 216 17.24 9.18 -1.62
CA GLY A 216 17.79 9.54 -0.29
C GLY A 216 17.12 8.82 0.90
N PRO A 217 17.63 8.92 2.15
CA PRO A 217 17.05 8.21 3.31
C PRO A 217 15.62 8.64 3.65
N TRP A 218 15.23 9.85 3.21
CA TRP A 218 13.94 10.48 3.47
C TRP A 218 13.04 10.59 2.23
N GLY A 219 13.58 10.46 1.02
CA GLY A 219 12.75 10.38 -0.19
C GLY A 219 12.47 8.93 -0.62
N VAL A 220 12.65 7.96 0.27
CA VAL A 220 11.91 6.67 0.21
C VAL A 220 10.52 6.81 0.88
N ALA A 221 10.26 7.89 1.61
CA ALA A 221 8.92 8.48 1.75
C ALA A 221 8.55 9.37 0.53
N GLY A 222 9.45 9.45 -0.45
CA GLY A 222 9.51 10.43 -1.54
C GLY A 222 9.41 9.79 -2.93
N GLY A 223 8.37 8.98 -3.15
CA GLY A 223 7.55 9.17 -4.35
C GLY A 223 7.08 10.63 -4.54
N GLY A 224 7.33 11.48 -3.53
CA GLY A 224 7.35 12.93 -3.51
C GLY A 224 8.35 13.68 -4.39
N HIS A 225 9.21 13.05 -5.21
CA HIS A 225 9.95 13.80 -6.26
C HIS A 225 9.20 13.92 -7.60
N PHE A 226 7.88 13.72 -7.57
CA PHE A 226 6.90 14.40 -8.45
C PHE A 226 6.08 15.47 -7.68
N ILE A 227 6.48 15.78 -6.43
CA ILE A 227 5.89 16.78 -5.53
C ILE A 227 6.93 17.89 -5.26
N GLN A 228 7.43 18.52 -6.32
CA GLN A 228 7.97 19.88 -6.20
C GLN A 228 8.03 20.60 -7.55
N ALA A 229 6.93 20.51 -8.30
CA ALA A 229 6.64 21.47 -9.37
C ALA A 229 5.21 21.98 -9.12
N GLY A 230 5.09 22.93 -8.19
CA GLY A 230 3.78 23.44 -7.78
C GLY A 230 3.82 24.37 -6.57
N THR A 231 4.90 25.10 -6.34
CA THR A 231 4.84 26.32 -5.52
C THR A 231 4.07 27.37 -6.32
N HIS A 232 2.73 27.30 -6.30
CA HIS A 232 1.81 28.45 -6.40
C HIS A 232 0.39 27.93 -6.16
N GLY A 233 -0.24 28.43 -5.11
CA GLY A 233 -1.48 27.89 -4.55
C GLY A 233 -2.64 27.84 -5.55
N LYS A 234 -3.36 26.71 -5.52
CA LYS A 234 -4.79 26.57 -5.83
C LYS A 234 -5.31 25.22 -5.30
N PRO A 235 -6.56 25.13 -4.82
CA PRO A 235 -7.12 23.91 -4.23
C PRO A 235 -7.85 23.10 -5.30
N GLN A 236 -7.16 22.15 -5.94
CA GLN A 236 -7.77 21.08 -6.75
C GLN A 236 -6.63 20.22 -7.29
N ASP A 237 -6.36 19.08 -6.64
CA ASP A 237 -5.72 17.89 -7.26
C ASP A 237 -5.47 16.80 -6.19
N SER A 238 -6.54 16.21 -5.67
CA SER A 238 -6.46 15.02 -4.79
C SER A 238 -6.41 13.69 -5.57
N ALA A 239 -6.25 13.75 -6.91
CA ALA A 239 -6.45 12.61 -7.81
C ALA A 239 -5.16 11.91 -8.29
N ARG A 240 -3.95 12.38 -7.93
CA ARG A 240 -2.69 11.84 -8.49
C ARG A 240 -1.96 10.77 -7.67
N PHE A 241 -2.47 10.38 -6.49
CA PHE A 241 -1.73 9.54 -5.52
C PHE A 241 -2.31 8.13 -5.31
N CYS A 242 -2.81 7.50 -6.38
CA CYS A 242 -3.43 6.17 -6.31
C CYS A 242 -2.62 4.91 -6.73
N PRO A 243 -1.31 4.91 -7.14
CA PRO A 243 -0.72 3.64 -7.62
C PRO A 243 0.06 2.81 -6.60
N LEU A 244 0.57 3.37 -5.49
CA LEU A 244 1.70 2.75 -4.78
C LEU A 244 1.38 1.88 -3.56
N LEU A 245 0.13 1.88 -3.08
CA LEU A 245 -0.37 0.92 -2.07
C LEU A 245 -1.58 0.12 -2.58
N GLY A 246 -1.83 0.19 -3.89
CA GLY A 246 -3.16 -0.02 -4.42
C GLY A 246 -4.08 1.12 -3.92
N GLY A 247 -4.76 1.80 -4.84
CA GLY A 247 -5.71 2.89 -4.56
C GLY A 247 -6.90 2.57 -3.65
N TRP A 248 -6.86 1.46 -2.92
CA TRP A 248 -7.92 0.87 -2.09
C TRP A 248 -7.91 1.41 -0.66
N LEU A 249 -6.75 1.85 -0.13
CA LEU A 249 -6.64 2.35 1.26
C LEU A 249 -6.92 3.85 1.40
N CYS A 250 -6.76 4.63 0.33
CA CYS A 250 -6.96 6.07 0.36
C CYS A 250 -8.40 6.51 0.74
N PRO A 251 -9.50 5.86 0.29
CA PRO A 251 -10.86 6.31 0.64
C PRO A 251 -11.37 5.92 2.03
N LEU A 252 -10.89 4.82 2.63
CA LEU A 252 -11.30 4.43 3.99
C LEU A 252 -10.73 5.37 5.07
N LEU A 253 -9.71 6.14 4.73
CA LEU A 253 -8.98 7.06 5.61
C LEU A 253 -9.31 8.55 5.37
N LEU A 254 -9.92 8.91 4.23
CA LEU A 254 -10.07 10.33 3.80
C LEU A 254 -11.48 10.73 3.36
N GLY A 255 -12.50 9.90 3.56
CA GLY A 255 -13.87 10.31 3.25
C GLY A 255 -14.37 11.35 4.25
N GLY A 256 -14.05 12.63 4.10
CA GLY A 256 -14.42 13.62 5.10
C GLY A 256 -14.39 15.06 4.59
N HIS A 257 -14.86 15.31 3.37
CA HIS A 257 -15.21 16.66 2.95
C HIS A 257 -16.50 16.62 2.12
N GLY A 258 -17.61 16.37 2.81
CA GLY A 258 -18.94 16.76 2.35
C GLY A 258 -19.19 18.19 2.82
N GLY A 259 -19.17 19.15 1.88
CA GLY A 259 -19.53 20.53 2.16
C GLY A 259 -20.99 20.61 2.60
N HIS A 260 -21.22 20.95 3.86
CA HIS A 260 -22.51 21.46 4.30
C HIS A 260 -22.57 22.95 3.93
N HIS A 261 -23.30 23.26 2.87
CA HIS A 261 -23.98 24.55 2.75
C HIS A 261 -24.94 24.67 3.94
N LEU A 262 -24.66 25.60 4.86
CA LEU A 262 -25.66 26.15 5.77
C LEU A 262 -26.59 27.07 4.97
N PRO A 263 -27.92 26.91 5.03
CA PRO A 263 -28.84 27.99 4.74
C PRO A 263 -29.20 28.72 6.04
N THR A 264 -28.79 29.99 6.10
CA THR A 264 -29.41 31.22 6.67
C THR A 264 -28.34 32.12 7.25
#